data_AF-A0A8J6RDK1-F1
#
_entry.id   AF-A0A8J6RDK1-F1
#
_cell.length_a   1.000
_cell.length_b   1.000
_cell.length_c   1.000
_cell.angle_alpha   90.00
_cell.angle_beta   90.00
_cell.angle_gamma   90.00
#
_symmetry.space_group_name_H-M   'P 1'
#
loop_
_entity.id
_entity.type
_entity.pdbx_description
1 polymer ?
#
loop_
_entity_poly.entity_id
_entity_poly.type
_entity_poly.pdbx_seq_one_letter_code
_entity_poly.pdbx_strand_id
1 'polypeptide(L)' 'MTNLEQSVFDVVRRRPVWSVVMIAYQLNYPQQDVKAALDRLVETGRLQNA' A
#
# COMPACT_ATOMS: atom_id res chain seq x y z
N MET A 1 -7.28 10.56 0.34
CA MET A 1 -6.85 9.19 0.66
C MET A 1 -8.10 8.37 0.93
N THR A 2 -8.28 7.27 0.21
CA THR A 2 -9.34 6.29 0.46
C THR A 2 -9.02 5.44 1.68
N ASN A 3 -10.02 4.71 2.23
CA ASN A 3 -9.80 3.77 3.34
C ASN A 3 -8.75 2.69 2.99
N LEU A 4 -8.73 2.25 1.73
CA LEU A 4 -7.74 1.31 1.24
C LEU A 4 -6.34 1.94 1.19
N GLU A 5 -6.21 3.14 0.60
CA GLU A 5 -4.93 3.85 0.55
C GLU A 5 -4.37 4.12 1.97
N GLN A 6 -5.23 4.49 2.93
CA GLN A 6 -4.83 4.62 4.34
C GLN A 6 -4.32 3.31 4.93
N SER A 7 -5.05 2.22 4.73
CA SER A 7 -4.66 0.90 5.24
C SER A 7 -3.34 0.42 4.62
N VAL A 8 -3.16 0.61 3.30
CA VAL A 8 -1.93 0.28 2.59
C VAL A 8 -0.77 1.12 3.10
N PHE A 9 -0.96 2.43 3.24
CA PHE A 9 0.05 3.33 3.78
C PHE A 9 0.49 2.92 5.20
N ASP A 10 -0.46 2.60 6.08
CA ASP A 10 -0.17 2.19 7.45
C ASP A 10 0.61 0.88 7.53
N VAL A 11 0.32 -0.08 6.65
CA VAL A 11 1.08 -1.34 6.57
C VAL A 11 2.49 -1.09 6.05
N VAL A 12 2.64 -0.36 4.92
CA VAL A 12 3.94 -0.05 4.32
C VAL A 12 4.83 0.69 5.32
N ARG A 13 4.28 1.67 6.06
CA ARG A 13 5.03 2.42 7.07
C ARG A 13 5.55 1.54 8.21
N ARG A 14 4.79 0.51 8.60
CA ARG A 14 5.20 -0.45 9.65
C ARG A 14 6.13 -1.54 9.11
N ARG A 15 6.01 -1.88 7.83
CA ARG A 15 6.68 -3.00 7.16
C ARG A 15 7.14 -2.59 5.74
N PRO A 16 8.18 -1.75 5.61
CA PRO A 16 8.56 -1.15 4.33
C PRO A 16 9.09 -2.16 3.31
N VAL A 17 9.62 -3.30 3.76
CA VAL A 17 10.15 -4.37 2.89
C VAL A 17 9.09 -5.37 2.43
N TRP A 18 7.82 -5.20 2.84
CA TRP A 18 6.78 -6.15 2.46
C TRP A 18 6.40 -6.00 0.99
N SER A 19 6.29 -7.15 0.31
CA SER A 19 5.79 -7.19 -1.06
C SER A 19 4.30 -6.85 -1.11
N VAL A 20 3.85 -6.40 -2.28
CA VAL A 20 2.42 -6.14 -2.55
C VAL A 20 1.55 -7.34 -2.21
N VAL A 21 2.04 -8.56 -2.46
CA VAL A 21 1.34 -9.82 -2.14
C VAL A 21 1.11 -9.95 -0.62
N MET A 22 2.13 -9.71 0.19
CA MET A 22 2.01 -9.81 1.65
C MET A 22 1.09 -8.72 2.22
N ILE A 23 1.15 -7.51 1.66
CA ILE A 23 0.26 -6.41 2.06
C ILE A 23 -1.19 -6.75 1.71
N ALA A 24 -1.45 -7.28 0.50
CA ALA A 24 -2.77 -7.71 0.08
C ALA A 24 -3.34 -8.84 0.95
N TYR A 25 -2.51 -9.83 1.28
CA TYR A 25 -2.88 -10.90 2.20
C TYR A 25 -3.25 -10.35 3.59
N GLN A 26 -2.42 -9.46 4.14
CA GLN A 26 -2.66 -8.86 5.46
C GLN A 26 -3.94 -8.02 5.54
N LEU A 27 -4.26 -7.29 4.47
CA LEU A 27 -5.43 -6.43 4.43
C LEU A 27 -6.70 -7.17 3.99
N ASN A 28 -6.57 -8.42 3.52
CA ASN A 28 -7.64 -9.19 2.88
C ASN A 28 -8.28 -8.44 1.69
N TYR A 29 -7.42 -7.90 0.81
CA TYR A 29 -7.84 -7.21 -0.43
C TYR A 29 -7.25 -7.90 -1.67
N PRO A 30 -7.90 -7.74 -2.84
CA PRO A 30 -7.30 -8.15 -4.11
C PRO A 30 -5.95 -7.45 -4.33
N GLN A 31 -4.95 -8.22 -4.79
CA GLN A 31 -3.60 -7.70 -5.02
C GLN A 31 -3.58 -6.53 -6.00
N GLN A 32 -4.44 -6.55 -7.02
CA GLN A 32 -4.55 -5.47 -8.02
C GLN A 32 -4.97 -4.13 -7.39
N ASP A 33 -5.89 -4.16 -6.41
CA ASP A 33 -6.41 -2.95 -5.77
C ASP A 33 -5.37 -2.36 -4.83
N VAL A 34 -4.65 -3.24 -4.10
CA VAL A 34 -3.52 -2.84 -3.26
C VAL A 34 -2.40 -2.25 -4.10
N LYS A 35 -2.09 -2.85 -5.26
CA LYS A 35 -1.10 -2.31 -6.19
C LYS A 35 -1.51 -0.91 -6.68
N ALA A 36 -2.75 -0.74 -7.12
CA ALA A 36 -3.25 0.55 -7.58
C ALA A 36 -3.22 1.62 -6.48
N ALA A 37 -3.53 1.25 -5.24
CA ALA A 37 -3.42 2.15 -4.08
C ALA A 37 -1.97 2.55 -3.79
N LEU A 38 -1.03 1.59 -3.87
CA LEU A 38 0.41 1.84 -3.74
C LEU A 38 0.92 2.79 -4.82
N ASP A 39 0.58 2.53 -6.09
CA ASP A 39 0.99 3.36 -7.22
C ASP A 39 0.51 4.81 -7.02
N ARG A 40 -0.76 5.02 -6.61
CA ARG A 40 -1.30 6.37 -6.31
C ARG A 40 -0.59 7.05 -5.13
N LEU A 41 -0.25 6.30 -4.09
CA LEU A 41 0.47 6.86 -2.94
C LEU A 41 1.89 7.30 -3.32
N VAL A 42 2.54 6.60 -4.27
CA VAL A 42 3.83 6.99 -4.83
C VAL A 42 3.68 8.22 -5.73
N GLU A 43 2.72 8.21 -6.67
CA GLU A 43 2.45 9.33 -7.59
C GLU A 43 2.13 10.64 -6.85
N THR A 44 1.39 10.55 -5.74
CA THR A 44 1.04 11.71 -4.90
C THR A 44 2.17 12.13 -3.95
N GLY A 45 3.34 11.48 -4.02
CA GLY A 45 4.50 11.78 -3.18
C GLY A 45 4.33 11.45 -1.69
N ARG A 46 3.29 10.68 -1.34
CA ARG A 46 3.00 10.26 0.04
C ARG A 46 3.83 9.05 0.45
N LEU A 47 4.18 8.20 -0.51
CA LEU A 47 5.24 7.22 -0.38
C LEU A 47 6.39 7.65 -1.28
N GLN A 48 7.40 8.29 -0.69
CA GLN A 48 8.69 8.45 -1.35
C GLN A 48 9.52 7.23 -0.99
N ASN A 49 10.09 6.55 -1.98
CA ASN A 49 10.99 5.42 -1.74
C ASN A 49 12.02 5.83 -0.67
N ALA A 50 11.95 5.17 0.47
CA ALA A 50 13.00 5.15 1.47
C ALA A 50 14.15 4.28 0.97
#